data_AF-A0A3S3NMV3-F1
#
_entry.id   AF-A0A3S3NMV3-F1
#
_cell.length_a   1.000
_cell.length_b   1.000
_cell.length_c   1.000
_cell.angle_alpha   90.00
_cell.angle_beta   90.00
_cell.angle_gamma   90.00
#
_symmetry.space_group_name_H-M   'P 1'
#
loop_
_entity.id
_entity.type
_entity.pdbx_description
1 polymer ?
#
loop_
_entity_poly.entity_id
_entity_poly.type
_entity_poly.pdbx_seq_one_letter_code
_entity_poly.pdbx_strand_id
1 'polypeptide(L)'
;KSLIDVLDDAFDNEKVFVSILGHFNFSIEAIQIPTPRRARQSLYEWETYRRASHNEPKISNAVQTYSSSDQLLQYTNLTAVGSLAYVEDEEALVLRVKNGWRYINLGNIVTKHIPLTTPAYDEIHRLIHNSQTTVTSADYARYSKTIKQSRGLIMAALNNPYSGNIGVKNADFACYKQAHDANIGGTFRAFLGSQLQNIGSIVFIRDNRLPVVNTKGEVLYNSWRELFTGVGIPYSSSLDIYSFDGKSVLRDNTWPMKIVWHGANVSGTRDMDANCREWTSNDLRDFGKASVLSRQGLLGQEKYSCNNSFIVLCIQVTTRN
;
A
#
# COMPACT_ATOMS: atom_id res chain seq x y z
N LYS A 1 -18.43 28.64 -39.21
CA LYS A 1 -19.07 28.13 -40.45
C LYS A 1 -19.30 26.66 -40.27
N SER A 2 -20.53 26.22 -40.46
CA SER A 2 -20.92 24.83 -40.32
C SER A 2 -20.20 24.00 -41.39
N LEU A 3 -19.90 22.73 -41.13
CA LEU A 3 -19.39 21.79 -42.14
C LEU A 3 -20.36 21.69 -43.35
N ILE A 4 -21.62 22.08 -43.15
CA ILE A 4 -22.65 22.22 -44.18
C ILE A 4 -22.28 23.30 -45.20
N ASP A 5 -21.74 24.44 -44.76
CA ASP A 5 -21.37 25.56 -45.65
C ASP A 5 -20.14 25.21 -46.53
N VAL A 6 -19.34 24.23 -46.12
CA VAL A 6 -18.13 23.78 -46.83
C VAL A 6 -18.45 22.70 -47.87
N LEU A 7 -19.56 21.99 -47.69
CA LEU A 7 -19.99 20.92 -48.61
C LEU A 7 -20.87 21.46 -49.74
N ASP A 8 -21.68 22.50 -49.51
CA ASP A 8 -22.45 23.15 -50.59
C ASP A 8 -21.51 23.79 -51.65
N ASP A 9 -20.37 24.38 -51.22
CA ASP A 9 -19.35 24.93 -52.13
C ASP A 9 -18.60 23.85 -52.96
N ALA A 10 -18.65 22.58 -52.54
CA ALA A 10 -17.98 21.47 -53.22
C ALA A 10 -18.88 20.74 -54.24
N PHE A 11 -20.21 20.90 -54.16
CA PHE A 11 -21.16 20.26 -55.08
C PHE A 11 -21.46 21.08 -56.35
N ASP A 12 -21.03 22.35 -56.42
CA ASP A 12 -21.20 23.21 -57.61
C ASP A 12 -20.09 23.06 -58.66
N ASN A 13 -19.04 22.27 -58.39
CA ASN A 13 -17.94 22.03 -59.33
C ASN A 13 -17.83 20.56 -59.73
N GLU A 14 -18.75 20.09 -60.59
CA GLU A 14 -18.55 18.89 -61.39
C GLU A 14 -17.34 19.09 -62.31
N LYS A 15 -16.15 18.62 -61.90
CA LYS A 15 -15.12 18.01 -62.76
C LYS A 15 -13.82 17.76 -62.00
N VAL A 16 -13.20 16.63 -62.35
CA VAL A 16 -11.81 16.24 -62.12
C VAL A 16 -11.52 15.61 -60.76
N PHE A 17 -11.47 14.28 -60.71
CA PHE A 17 -10.22 13.55 -60.43
C PHE A 17 -10.36 12.11 -60.96
N VAL A 18 -10.40 12.00 -62.29
CA VAL A 18 -10.02 10.77 -62.99
C VAL A 18 -8.66 11.08 -63.62
N SER A 19 -7.58 10.58 -63.00
CA SER A 19 -6.28 10.49 -63.64
C SER A 19 -5.49 9.34 -63.02
N ILE A 20 -5.46 8.23 -63.78
CA ILE A 20 -4.40 7.22 -63.82
C ILE A 20 -4.41 6.18 -62.66
N LEU A 21 -5.47 5.37 -62.60
CA LEU A 21 -5.36 3.94 -62.27
C LEU A 21 -5.15 3.17 -63.58
N GLY A 22 -3.92 3.23 -64.11
CA GLY A 22 -3.45 2.28 -65.10
C GLY A 22 -3.01 1.02 -64.37
N HIS A 23 -3.58 -0.13 -64.75
CA HIS A 23 -3.50 -1.43 -64.07
C HIS A 23 -4.49 -1.56 -62.91
N PHE A 24 -5.73 -1.93 -63.22
CA PHE A 24 -6.45 -3.07 -62.62
C PHE A 24 -7.84 -3.13 -63.30
N ASN A 25 -8.14 -4.28 -63.90
CA ASN A 25 -9.43 -4.56 -64.53
C ASN A 25 -10.52 -4.64 -63.45
N PHE A 26 -11.41 -3.65 -63.38
CA PHE A 26 -12.68 -3.78 -62.68
C PHE A 26 -13.80 -3.19 -63.52
N SER A 27 -14.83 -4.00 -63.79
CA SER A 27 -16.08 -3.58 -64.41
C SER A 27 -16.76 -2.52 -63.54
N ILE A 28 -17.09 -1.38 -64.12
CA ILE A 28 -17.86 -0.32 -63.46
C ILE A 28 -19.35 -0.69 -63.55
N GLU A 29 -19.91 -1.27 -62.49
CA GLU A 29 -21.34 -1.15 -62.24
C GLU A 29 -21.62 0.26 -61.70
N ALA A 30 -22.64 0.91 -62.27
CA ALA A 30 -22.99 2.30 -62.00
C ALA A 30 -23.32 2.54 -60.53
N ILE A 31 -22.55 3.41 -59.86
CA ILE A 31 -22.89 3.91 -58.52
C ILE A 31 -24.05 4.89 -58.65
N GLN A 32 -25.22 4.46 -58.20
CA GLN A 32 -26.47 5.21 -58.27
C GLN A 32 -26.50 6.28 -57.15
N ILE A 33 -26.46 7.56 -57.52
CA ILE A 33 -26.49 8.68 -56.58
C ILE A 33 -27.89 8.79 -55.94
N PRO A 34 -28.05 8.75 -54.60
CA PRO A 34 -29.35 8.80 -53.95
C PRO A 34 -29.98 10.21 -54.01
N THR A 35 -31.30 10.27 -54.18
CA THR A 35 -32.06 11.53 -54.30
C THR A 35 -32.08 12.36 -53.01
N PRO A 36 -32.30 13.69 -53.08
CA PRO A 36 -32.13 14.63 -51.94
C PRO A 36 -32.99 14.31 -50.70
N ARG A 37 -34.16 13.68 -50.87
CA ARG A 37 -35.01 13.24 -49.75
C ARG A 37 -34.40 12.08 -48.97
N ARG A 38 -33.73 11.14 -49.65
CA ARG A 38 -32.99 10.04 -49.02
C ARG A 38 -31.76 10.54 -48.27
N ALA A 39 -31.10 11.58 -48.81
CA ALA A 39 -29.98 12.24 -48.15
C ALA A 39 -30.40 12.93 -46.84
N ARG A 40 -31.56 13.59 -46.78
CA ARG A 40 -32.03 14.20 -45.51
C ARG A 40 -32.38 13.18 -44.43
N GLN A 41 -32.93 12.02 -44.82
CA GLN A 41 -33.27 10.95 -43.89
C GLN A 41 -32.01 10.25 -43.36
N SER A 42 -31.01 10.04 -44.23
CA SER A 42 -29.67 9.60 -43.80
C SER A 42 -28.96 10.65 -42.96
N LEU A 43 -29.25 11.95 -43.17
CA LEU A 43 -28.69 13.01 -42.33
C LEU A 43 -29.22 12.96 -40.88
N TYR A 44 -30.52 12.71 -40.72
CA TYR A 44 -31.15 12.56 -39.41
C TYR A 44 -30.74 11.25 -38.71
N GLU A 45 -30.58 10.16 -39.48
CA GLU A 45 -30.03 8.89 -39.00
C GLU A 45 -28.55 9.01 -38.59
N TRP A 46 -27.71 9.80 -39.29
CA TRP A 46 -26.36 10.04 -38.81
C TRP A 46 -26.34 10.93 -37.57
N GLU A 47 -27.23 11.92 -37.43
CA GLU A 47 -27.28 12.79 -36.24
C GLU A 47 -27.67 12.01 -34.98
N THR A 48 -28.59 11.06 -35.15
CA THR A 48 -28.98 10.12 -34.09
C THR A 48 -27.87 9.09 -33.81
N TYR A 49 -27.17 8.59 -34.82
CA TYR A 49 -25.97 7.75 -34.67
C TYR A 49 -24.80 8.49 -34.00
N ARG A 50 -24.57 9.77 -34.33
CA ARG A 50 -23.54 10.63 -33.72
C ARG A 50 -23.89 10.99 -32.28
N ARG A 51 -25.18 11.17 -31.95
CA ARG A 51 -25.63 11.30 -30.56
C ARG A 51 -25.53 9.98 -29.79
N ALA A 52 -25.73 8.84 -30.44
CA ALA A 52 -25.54 7.51 -29.85
C ALA A 52 -24.05 7.18 -29.65
N SER A 53 -23.14 7.64 -30.51
CA SER A 53 -21.69 7.40 -30.39
C SER A 53 -21.00 8.15 -29.25
N HIS A 54 -21.66 9.14 -28.64
CA HIS A 54 -21.19 9.73 -27.38
C HIS A 54 -21.40 8.83 -26.15
N ASN A 55 -22.14 7.72 -26.30
CA ASN A 55 -22.34 6.70 -25.27
C ASN A 55 -21.78 5.33 -25.66
N GLU A 56 -21.01 5.21 -26.73
CA GLU A 56 -20.28 3.97 -26.99
C GLU A 56 -19.05 3.85 -26.08
N PRO A 57 -18.81 2.68 -25.48
CA PRO A 57 -17.62 2.46 -24.67
C PRO A 57 -16.37 2.64 -25.54
N LYS A 58 -15.54 3.63 -25.18
CA LYS A 58 -14.21 3.77 -25.76
C LYS A 58 -13.39 2.53 -25.38
N ILE A 59 -13.17 1.65 -26.34
CA ILE A 59 -12.28 0.49 -26.17
C ILE A 59 -10.84 1.02 -26.23
N SER A 60 -10.22 1.27 -25.08
CA SER A 60 -8.77 1.56 -24.99
C SER A 60 -8.00 0.24 -24.88
N ASN A 61 -7.57 -0.29 -26.02
CA ASN A 61 -6.70 -1.47 -26.07
C ASN A 61 -5.24 -1.03 -25.89
N ALA A 62 -4.77 -1.02 -24.64
CA ALA A 62 -3.37 -1.19 -24.17
C ALA A 62 -3.19 -0.47 -22.81
N VAL A 63 -2.49 -1.12 -21.87
CA VAL A 63 -1.97 -0.44 -20.67
C VAL A 63 -0.72 0.35 -21.10
N GLN A 64 -0.72 1.66 -20.91
CA GLN A 64 0.44 2.50 -21.22
C GLN A 64 1.51 2.33 -20.13
N THR A 65 2.79 2.48 -20.47
CA THR A 65 3.88 2.38 -19.49
C THR A 65 4.66 3.69 -19.47
N TYR A 66 4.96 4.19 -18.27
CA TYR A 66 5.77 5.38 -18.05
C TYR A 66 6.91 5.01 -17.09
N SER A 67 8.11 5.52 -17.33
CA SER A 67 9.25 5.24 -16.48
C SER A 67 9.06 5.85 -15.09
N SER A 68 8.55 7.09 -15.01
CA SER A 68 8.37 7.82 -13.75
C SER A 68 7.04 8.56 -13.64
N SER A 69 6.68 8.96 -12.41
CA SER A 69 5.50 9.81 -12.16
C SER A 69 5.60 11.17 -12.83
N ASP A 70 6.80 11.74 -12.99
CA ASP A 70 6.98 13.00 -13.71
C ASP A 70 6.64 12.84 -15.19
N GLN A 71 7.02 11.72 -15.80
CA GLN A 71 6.65 11.39 -17.17
C GLN A 71 5.14 11.16 -17.29
N LEU A 72 4.52 10.42 -16.36
CA LEU A 72 3.06 10.25 -16.30
C LEU A 72 2.34 11.62 -16.23
N LEU A 73 2.83 12.54 -15.39
CA LEU A 73 2.26 13.88 -15.23
C LEU A 73 2.41 14.72 -16.51
N GLN A 74 3.55 14.62 -17.21
CA GLN A 74 3.79 15.31 -18.48
C GLN A 74 2.76 14.93 -19.56
N TYR A 75 2.38 13.65 -19.64
CA TYR A 75 1.44 13.15 -20.64
C TYR A 75 -0.03 13.15 -20.19
N THR A 76 -0.34 13.63 -18.97
CA THR A 76 -1.69 13.57 -18.36
C THR A 76 -2.78 14.24 -19.21
N ASN A 77 -2.46 15.33 -19.90
CA ASN A 77 -3.40 16.08 -20.73
C ASN A 77 -3.65 15.42 -22.09
N LEU A 78 -2.74 14.54 -22.52
CA LEU A 78 -2.84 13.79 -23.77
C LEU A 78 -3.52 12.44 -23.56
N THR A 79 -3.59 11.96 -22.32
CA THR A 79 -4.20 10.67 -21.98
C THR A 79 -5.69 10.80 -21.64
N ALA A 80 -6.52 10.00 -22.32
CA ALA A 80 -7.96 9.98 -22.12
C ALA A 80 -8.36 9.46 -20.73
N VAL A 81 -9.39 10.06 -20.13
CA VAL A 81 -10.02 9.55 -18.90
C VAL A 81 -10.53 8.13 -19.11
N GLY A 82 -10.25 7.24 -18.17
CA GLY A 82 -10.51 5.81 -18.26
C GLY A 82 -9.29 4.97 -18.68
N SER A 83 -8.19 5.59 -19.11
CA SER A 83 -6.97 4.86 -19.48
C SER A 83 -6.28 4.25 -18.24
N LEU A 84 -5.71 3.06 -18.42
CA LEU A 84 -4.80 2.43 -17.45
C LEU A 84 -3.35 2.70 -17.85
N ALA A 85 -2.50 2.93 -16.86
CA ALA A 85 -1.07 3.02 -17.05
C ALA A 85 -0.29 2.33 -15.93
N TYR A 86 0.90 1.83 -16.24
CA TYR A 86 1.88 1.32 -15.29
C TYR A 86 3.03 2.33 -15.15
N VAL A 87 3.44 2.62 -13.93
CA VAL A 87 4.58 3.50 -13.61
C VAL A 87 5.71 2.63 -13.06
N GLU A 88 6.83 2.54 -13.79
CA GLU A 88 7.92 1.61 -13.49
C GLU A 88 8.62 1.93 -12.16
N ASP A 89 9.02 3.19 -11.94
CA ASP A 89 9.74 3.61 -10.72
C ASP A 89 8.93 3.42 -9.43
N GLU A 90 7.59 3.37 -9.53
CA GLU A 90 6.68 3.16 -8.40
C GLU A 90 6.07 1.75 -8.38
N GLU A 91 6.40 0.90 -9.35
CA GLU A 91 5.79 -0.41 -9.61
C GLU A 91 4.25 -0.40 -9.53
N ALA A 92 3.63 0.70 -9.96
CA ALA A 92 2.23 1.00 -9.67
C ALA A 92 1.35 0.98 -10.91
N LEU A 93 0.16 0.38 -10.80
CA LEU A 93 -0.90 0.54 -11.80
C LEU A 93 -1.79 1.72 -11.41
N VAL A 94 -2.07 2.61 -12.36
CA VAL A 94 -2.88 3.81 -12.14
C VAL A 94 -3.99 3.94 -13.19
N LEU A 95 -5.12 4.52 -12.78
CA LEU A 95 -6.28 4.83 -13.61
C LEU A 95 -6.39 6.35 -13.82
N ARG A 96 -6.52 6.78 -15.08
CA ARG A 96 -6.80 8.19 -15.40
C ARG A 96 -8.25 8.54 -15.02
N VAL A 97 -8.41 9.40 -14.02
CA VAL A 97 -9.70 9.98 -13.58
C VAL A 97 -9.79 11.45 -14.01
N LYS A 98 -10.97 12.09 -13.98
CA LYS A 98 -11.16 13.47 -14.50
C LYS A 98 -10.05 14.47 -14.09
N ASN A 99 -9.62 14.43 -12.82
CA ASN A 99 -8.69 15.41 -12.24
C ASN A 99 -7.28 14.85 -11.96
N GLY A 100 -6.87 13.78 -12.64
CA GLY A 100 -5.52 13.23 -12.49
C GLY A 100 -5.49 11.71 -12.57
N TRP A 101 -4.62 11.10 -11.76
CA TRP A 101 -4.40 9.66 -11.73
C TRP A 101 -4.76 9.08 -10.37
N ARG A 102 -5.28 7.85 -10.35
CA ARG A 102 -5.63 7.13 -9.13
C ARG A 102 -4.93 5.78 -9.12
N TYR A 103 -4.18 5.51 -8.06
CA TYR A 103 -3.56 4.22 -7.83
C TYR A 103 -4.61 3.10 -7.73
N ILE A 104 -4.33 2.01 -8.43
CA ILE A 104 -5.00 0.72 -8.30
C ILE A 104 -4.08 -0.15 -7.47
N ASN A 105 -4.60 -0.66 -6.36
CA ASN A 105 -3.86 -1.61 -5.53
C ASN A 105 -3.64 -2.90 -6.32
N LEU A 106 -2.40 -3.14 -6.74
CA LEU A 106 -1.96 -4.44 -7.20
C LEU A 106 -1.86 -5.35 -5.98
N GLY A 107 -2.40 -6.57 -6.08
CA GLY A 107 -2.26 -7.58 -5.04
C GLY A 107 -0.82 -8.05 -4.91
N ASN A 108 -0.62 -9.24 -4.37
CA ASN A 108 0.72 -9.81 -4.26
C ASN A 108 1.33 -10.02 -5.66
N ILE A 109 2.60 -9.67 -5.83
CA ILE A 109 3.37 -10.06 -7.02
C ILE A 109 3.54 -11.58 -6.98
N VAL A 110 3.16 -12.26 -8.06
CA VAL A 110 3.48 -13.68 -8.23
C VAL A 110 4.96 -13.78 -8.58
N THR A 111 5.79 -13.96 -7.56
CA THR A 111 7.21 -14.23 -7.76
C THR A 111 7.35 -15.65 -8.30
N LYS A 112 8.10 -15.82 -9.40
CA LYS A 112 8.62 -17.15 -9.74
C LYS A 112 9.44 -17.56 -8.52
N HIS A 113 9.09 -18.67 -7.86
CA HIS A 113 9.87 -19.20 -6.75
C HIS A 113 11.29 -19.45 -7.25
N ILE A 114 12.15 -18.46 -7.03
CA ILE A 114 13.58 -18.65 -7.03
C ILE A 114 13.82 -19.22 -5.63
N PRO A 115 14.15 -20.51 -5.48
CA PRO A 115 14.74 -20.96 -4.24
C PRO A 115 15.96 -20.07 -4.03
N LEU A 116 15.90 -19.17 -3.05
CA LEU A 116 17.07 -18.41 -2.64
C LEU A 116 18.06 -19.44 -2.12
N THR A 117 18.95 -19.86 -3.00
CA THR A 117 20.21 -20.42 -2.57
C THR A 117 20.91 -19.32 -1.77
N THR A 118 21.53 -19.77 -0.70
CA THR A 118 22.22 -19.03 0.34
C THR A 118 23.22 -17.93 -0.10
N PRO A 119 23.77 -17.87 -1.34
CA PRO A 119 24.73 -16.81 -1.68
C PRO A 119 24.14 -15.38 -1.79
N ALA A 120 22.86 -15.22 -2.13
CA ALA A 120 22.29 -13.88 -2.40
C ALA A 120 22.03 -13.06 -1.12
N TYR A 121 21.80 -13.72 0.01
CA TYR A 121 21.63 -13.07 1.32
C TYR A 121 22.95 -12.44 1.79
N ASP A 122 24.08 -13.15 1.60
CA ASP A 122 25.40 -12.68 2.00
C ASP A 122 25.87 -11.47 1.16
N GLU A 123 25.45 -11.40 -0.11
CA GLU A 123 25.79 -10.28 -0.99
C GLU A 123 25.00 -9.00 -0.63
N ILE A 124 23.71 -9.13 -0.31
CA ILE A 124 22.89 -8.01 0.20
C ILE A 124 23.41 -7.53 1.57
N HIS A 125 23.79 -8.46 2.47
CA HIS A 125 24.41 -8.09 3.74
C HIS A 125 25.77 -7.39 3.59
N ARG A 126 26.58 -7.77 2.58
CA ARG A 126 27.85 -7.08 2.27
C ARG A 126 27.64 -5.69 1.67
N LEU A 127 26.63 -5.51 0.81
CA LEU A 127 26.30 -4.21 0.22
C LEU A 127 25.73 -3.22 1.26
N ILE A 128 24.94 -3.71 2.22
CA ILE A 128 24.45 -2.90 3.35
C ILE A 128 25.58 -2.59 4.36
N HIS A 129 26.50 -3.51 4.59
CA HIS A 129 27.63 -3.28 5.50
C HIS A 129 28.70 -2.33 4.91
N ASN A 130 28.85 -2.28 3.58
CA ASN A 130 29.80 -1.39 2.90
C ASN A 130 29.25 0.00 2.59
N SER A 131 27.94 0.20 2.68
CA SER A 131 27.29 1.52 2.62
C SER A 131 27.09 2.13 4.01
N GLN A 132 27.99 1.83 4.95
CA GLN A 132 28.19 2.67 6.12
C GLN A 132 28.78 4.01 5.66
N THR A 133 27.92 4.90 5.19
CA THR A 133 28.15 6.33 5.41
C THR A 133 28.42 6.47 6.90
N THR A 134 29.61 6.93 7.24
CA THR A 134 30.07 7.10 8.61
C THR A 134 29.24 8.17 9.28
N VAL A 135 28.06 7.80 9.76
CA VAL A 135 27.27 8.59 10.70
C VAL A 135 28.06 8.52 11.99
N THR A 136 28.79 9.59 12.29
CA THR A 136 29.70 9.61 13.43
C THR A 136 28.90 9.42 14.71
N SER A 137 29.51 8.86 15.76
CA SER A 137 28.90 8.77 17.09
C SER A 137 28.43 10.13 17.63
N ALA A 138 28.99 11.23 17.08
CA ALA A 138 28.55 12.60 17.31
C ALA A 138 27.26 12.97 16.58
N ASP A 139 26.97 12.42 15.40
CA ASP A 139 25.72 12.61 14.67
C ASP A 139 24.57 11.82 15.30
N TYR A 140 24.82 10.58 15.75
CA TYR A 140 23.88 9.85 16.61
C TYR A 140 23.65 10.56 17.94
N ALA A 141 24.69 11.14 18.56
CA ALA A 141 24.54 11.94 19.78
C ALA A 141 23.81 13.27 19.54
N ARG A 142 23.99 13.92 18.38
CA ARG A 142 23.32 15.18 18.01
C ARG A 142 21.87 14.94 17.61
N TYR A 143 21.57 13.82 16.94
CA TYR A 143 20.21 13.32 16.66
C TYR A 143 19.51 12.86 17.96
N SER A 144 20.20 12.07 18.80
CA SER A 144 19.78 11.65 20.15
C SER A 144 19.53 12.82 21.11
N LYS A 145 20.35 13.86 21.08
CA LYS A 145 20.18 15.05 21.94
C LYS A 145 18.99 15.91 21.50
N THR A 146 18.64 15.89 20.22
CA THR A 146 17.45 16.55 19.68
C THR A 146 16.18 15.69 19.94
N ILE A 147 16.31 14.36 19.93
CA ILE A 147 15.23 13.40 20.25
C ILE A 147 14.97 13.24 21.76
N LYS A 148 15.95 13.52 22.64
CA LYS A 148 15.71 13.66 24.09
C LYS A 148 14.69 14.75 24.45
N GLN A 149 14.35 15.63 23.51
CA GLN A 149 13.28 16.62 23.62
C GLN A 149 12.04 16.27 22.77
N SER A 150 12.08 15.26 21.89
CA SER A 150 10.92 14.82 21.11
C SER A 150 10.16 13.71 21.84
N ARG A 151 8.90 13.99 22.20
CA ARG A 151 7.96 12.97 22.68
C ARG A 151 7.71 11.94 21.58
N GLY A 152 8.40 10.81 21.61
CA GLY A 152 8.09 9.64 20.78
C GLY A 152 6.90 8.86 21.34
N LEU A 153 6.31 7.98 20.53
CA LEU A 153 5.28 7.04 20.96
C LEU A 153 5.96 5.84 21.60
N ILE A 154 5.70 5.62 22.88
CA ILE A 154 6.33 4.52 23.62
C ILE A 154 5.69 3.19 23.21
N MET A 155 6.52 2.24 22.81
CA MET A 155 6.17 0.84 22.59
C MET A 155 6.84 -0.03 23.67
N ALA A 156 6.06 -0.93 24.25
CA ALA A 156 6.51 -1.88 25.25
C ALA A 156 5.83 -3.24 25.03
N ALA A 157 6.41 -4.32 25.56
CA ALA A 157 5.71 -5.60 25.67
C ALA A 157 4.92 -5.69 26.99
N LEU A 158 3.83 -6.47 26.98
CA LEU A 158 3.30 -7.01 28.24
C LEU A 158 4.37 -7.90 28.89
N ASN A 159 4.36 -8.00 30.22
CA ASN A 159 5.37 -8.68 31.03
C ASN A 159 5.41 -10.21 30.91
N ASN A 160 4.46 -10.81 30.20
CA ASN A 160 4.37 -12.26 29.96
C ASN A 160 3.91 -12.54 28.52
N PRO A 161 4.18 -13.73 27.97
CA PRO A 161 3.57 -14.17 26.71
C PRO A 161 2.10 -14.54 26.90
N TYR A 162 1.30 -14.42 25.85
CA TYR A 162 -0.12 -14.74 25.87
C TYR A 162 -0.55 -15.62 24.69
N SER A 163 -1.48 -16.52 24.97
CA SER A 163 -2.21 -17.25 23.93
C SER A 163 -3.14 -16.34 23.13
N GLY A 164 -3.68 -16.87 22.05
CA GLY A 164 -4.70 -16.20 21.26
C GLY A 164 -6.01 -15.92 22.01
N ASN A 165 -6.21 -16.40 23.25
CA ASN A 165 -7.41 -16.13 24.05
C ASN A 165 -7.22 -14.95 25.05
N ILE A 166 -6.36 -13.98 24.71
CA ILE A 166 -6.14 -12.82 25.58
C ILE A 166 -7.35 -11.89 25.63
N GLY A 167 -8.09 -11.75 24.53
CA GLY A 167 -9.21 -10.83 24.34
C GLY A 167 -8.73 -9.37 24.18
N VAL A 168 -9.28 -8.65 23.20
CA VAL A 168 -8.84 -7.26 22.89
C VAL A 168 -8.98 -6.32 24.10
N LYS A 169 -10.13 -6.35 24.79
CA LYS A 169 -10.39 -5.47 25.95
C LYS A 169 -9.46 -5.77 27.12
N ASN A 170 -9.20 -7.05 27.36
CA ASN A 170 -8.29 -7.49 28.41
C ASN A 170 -6.84 -7.16 28.07
N ALA A 171 -6.45 -7.28 26.79
CA ALA A 171 -5.14 -6.87 26.30
C ALA A 171 -4.94 -5.35 26.47
N ASP A 172 -5.91 -4.52 26.05
CA ASP A 172 -5.90 -3.07 26.26
C ASP A 172 -5.81 -2.72 27.76
N PHE A 173 -6.60 -3.40 28.61
CA PHE A 173 -6.54 -3.21 30.06
C PHE A 173 -5.19 -3.63 30.66
N ALA A 174 -4.60 -4.73 30.18
CA ALA A 174 -3.28 -5.17 30.61
C ALA A 174 -2.19 -4.16 30.23
N CYS A 175 -2.26 -3.58 29.02
CA CYS A 175 -1.35 -2.52 28.59
C CYS A 175 -1.46 -1.29 29.50
N TYR A 176 -2.68 -0.83 29.78
CA TYR A 176 -2.92 0.28 30.70
C TYR A 176 -2.37 -0.02 32.10
N LYS A 177 -2.74 -1.17 32.67
CA LYS A 177 -2.38 -1.54 34.04
C LYS A 177 -0.87 -1.68 34.21
N GLN A 178 -0.20 -2.40 33.29
CA GLN A 178 1.24 -2.65 33.42
C GLN A 178 2.07 -1.38 33.17
N ALA A 179 1.62 -0.49 32.28
CA ALA A 179 2.22 0.84 32.13
C ALA A 179 2.14 1.65 33.43
N HIS A 180 0.95 1.68 34.03
CA HIS A 180 0.72 2.37 35.31
C HIS A 180 1.58 1.79 36.44
N ASP A 181 1.60 0.46 36.61
CA ASP A 181 2.40 -0.21 37.64
C ASP A 181 3.92 0.02 37.46
N ALA A 182 4.36 0.24 36.22
CA ALA A 182 5.74 0.57 35.88
C ALA A 182 6.06 2.08 35.94
N ASN A 183 5.11 2.92 36.37
CA ASN A 183 5.21 4.40 36.33
C ASN A 183 5.54 4.96 34.94
N ILE A 184 5.10 4.29 33.88
CA ILE A 184 5.23 4.77 32.50
C ILE A 184 3.94 5.50 32.14
N GLY A 185 4.04 6.83 32.05
CA GLY A 185 2.89 7.70 31.75
C GLY A 185 2.37 7.57 30.32
N GLY A 186 1.08 7.89 30.14
CA GLY A 186 0.39 7.88 28.85
C GLY A 186 -0.72 6.84 28.77
N THR A 187 -1.47 6.86 27.67
CA THR A 187 -2.55 5.90 27.40
C THR A 187 -2.06 4.85 26.43
N PHE A 188 -2.07 3.58 26.85
CA PHE A 188 -1.57 2.46 26.07
C PHE A 188 -2.71 1.56 25.59
N ARG A 189 -2.56 1.04 24.38
CA ARG A 189 -3.44 0.02 23.79
C ARG A 189 -2.62 -1.12 23.20
N ALA A 190 -3.21 -2.30 23.13
CA ALA A 190 -2.61 -3.48 22.54
C ALA A 190 -2.42 -3.29 21.04
N PHE A 191 -1.25 -3.69 20.54
CA PHE A 191 -0.91 -3.74 19.12
C PHE A 191 -1.57 -4.98 18.47
N LEU A 192 -2.91 -5.00 18.46
CA LEU A 192 -3.69 -6.11 17.94
C LEU A 192 -4.78 -5.60 16.99
N GLY A 193 -4.92 -6.24 15.84
CA GLY A 193 -6.05 -6.06 14.94
C GLY A 193 -7.30 -6.73 15.51
N SER A 194 -8.44 -6.07 15.44
CA SER A 194 -9.73 -6.63 15.85
C SER A 194 -10.83 -6.22 14.88
N GLN A 195 -12.01 -6.80 14.99
CA GLN A 195 -13.18 -6.58 14.13
C GLN A 195 -13.46 -5.12 13.83
N LEU A 196 -13.26 -4.25 14.83
CA LEU A 196 -13.56 -2.83 14.77
C LEU A 196 -12.31 -1.94 14.74
N GLN A 197 -11.10 -2.51 14.82
CA GLN A 197 -9.85 -1.73 14.92
C GLN A 197 -8.79 -2.30 13.99
N ASN A 198 -8.39 -1.49 13.00
CA ASN A 198 -7.13 -1.68 12.29
C ASN A 198 -5.97 -1.28 13.20
N ILE A 199 -4.86 -2.03 13.19
CA ILE A 199 -3.67 -1.67 13.96
C ILE A 199 -3.19 -0.29 13.54
N GLY A 200 -3.10 0.00 12.24
CA GLY A 200 -2.60 1.29 11.72
C GLY A 200 -3.36 2.52 12.23
N SER A 201 -4.56 2.34 12.78
CA SER A 201 -5.42 3.38 13.33
C SER A 201 -5.48 3.43 14.87
N ILE A 202 -4.64 2.67 15.58
CA ILE A 202 -4.58 2.69 17.06
C ILE A 202 -4.04 4.04 17.54
N VAL A 203 -2.97 4.52 16.92
CA VAL A 203 -2.38 5.84 17.19
C VAL A 203 -3.18 6.92 16.48
N PHE A 204 -3.43 8.04 17.17
CA PHE A 204 -4.15 9.15 16.54
C PHE A 204 -3.41 9.70 15.32
N ILE A 205 -4.17 10.07 14.29
CA ILE A 205 -3.64 10.59 13.02
C ILE A 205 -2.68 11.78 13.19
N ARG A 206 -2.88 12.63 14.20
CA ARG A 206 -2.00 13.78 14.49
C ARG A 206 -0.61 13.38 14.98
N ASP A 207 -0.50 12.19 15.57
CA ASP A 207 0.72 11.69 16.21
C ASP A 207 1.37 10.59 15.35
N ASN A 208 0.75 10.18 14.23
CA ASN A 208 1.24 9.07 13.40
C ASN A 208 2.57 9.33 12.67
N ARG A 209 3.08 10.56 12.71
CA ARG A 209 4.40 10.94 12.18
C ARG A 209 5.50 10.92 13.24
N LEU A 210 5.15 10.70 14.51
CA LEU A 210 6.11 10.64 15.61
C LEU A 210 6.87 9.32 15.59
N PRO A 211 8.16 9.32 16.01
CA PRO A 211 8.95 8.11 16.11
C PRO A 211 8.36 7.16 17.14
N VAL A 212 8.51 5.86 16.89
CA VAL A 212 8.19 4.81 17.86
C VAL A 212 9.45 4.53 18.65
N VAL A 213 9.39 4.64 19.97
CA VAL A 213 10.52 4.44 20.88
C VAL A 213 10.24 3.29 21.85
N ASN A 214 11.27 2.63 22.38
CA ASN A 214 11.09 1.71 23.50
C ASN A 214 10.94 2.47 24.85
N THR A 215 10.77 1.73 25.94
CA THR A 215 10.65 2.32 27.30
C THR A 215 11.92 3.03 27.79
N LYS A 216 13.06 2.85 27.12
CA LYS A 216 14.31 3.57 27.38
C LYS A 216 14.49 4.82 26.51
N GLY A 217 13.53 5.11 25.62
CA GLY A 217 13.58 6.25 24.70
C GLY A 217 14.44 6.00 23.45
N GLU A 218 14.83 4.76 23.17
CA GLU A 218 15.57 4.40 21.97
C GLU A 218 14.60 4.23 20.79
N VAL A 219 14.90 4.86 19.64
CA VAL A 219 14.02 4.88 18.46
C VAL A 219 14.02 3.53 17.76
N LEU A 220 12.87 2.83 17.79
CA LEU A 220 12.65 1.56 17.10
C LEU A 220 12.27 1.77 15.62
N TYR A 221 11.45 2.79 15.34
CA TYR A 221 10.99 3.16 14.00
C TYR A 221 10.90 4.67 13.86
N ASN A 222 11.23 5.22 12.68
CA ASN A 222 11.28 6.69 12.51
C ASN A 222 9.90 7.33 12.55
N SER A 223 8.84 6.58 12.18
CA SER A 223 7.46 7.00 12.45
C SER A 223 6.49 5.82 12.55
N TRP A 224 5.38 6.04 13.27
CA TRP A 224 4.27 5.07 13.30
C TRP A 224 3.76 4.73 11.90
N ARG A 225 3.59 5.72 11.02
CA ARG A 225 3.10 5.50 9.64
C ARG A 225 4.03 4.60 8.81
N GLU A 226 5.33 4.66 9.05
CA GLU A 226 6.34 3.89 8.31
C GLU A 226 6.16 2.37 8.49
N LEU A 227 5.64 1.94 9.63
CA LEU A 227 5.34 0.52 9.91
C LEU A 227 4.41 -0.11 8.87
N PHE A 228 3.56 0.70 8.23
CA PHE A 228 2.44 0.23 7.41
C PHE A 228 2.61 0.50 5.91
N THR A 229 3.85 0.73 5.44
CA THR A 229 4.16 1.01 4.03
C THR A 229 4.15 -0.23 3.14
N GLY A 230 3.93 -1.42 3.69
CA GLY A 230 3.86 -2.68 2.95
C GLY A 230 5.21 -3.38 2.74
N VAL A 231 6.33 -2.69 2.97
CA VAL A 231 7.69 -3.23 2.76
C VAL A 231 8.17 -4.10 3.93
N GLY A 232 7.45 -4.14 5.06
CA GLY A 232 7.86 -4.95 6.21
C GLY A 232 9.24 -4.54 6.70
N ILE A 233 9.33 -3.36 7.32
CA ILE A 233 10.62 -2.79 7.74
C ILE A 233 11.28 -3.73 8.75
N PRO A 234 12.45 -4.30 8.43
CA PRO A 234 13.15 -5.20 9.33
C PRO A 234 13.41 -4.49 10.65
N TYR A 235 13.09 -5.16 11.75
CA TYR A 235 13.46 -4.67 13.07
C TYR A 235 14.99 -4.75 13.21
N SER A 236 15.62 -3.64 13.61
CA SER A 236 17.05 -3.64 13.89
C SER A 236 17.33 -4.37 15.20
N SER A 237 17.93 -5.56 15.13
CA SER A 237 18.32 -6.38 16.29
C SER A 237 19.31 -5.71 17.26
N SER A 238 19.91 -4.58 16.86
CA SER A 238 20.77 -3.77 17.74
C SER A 238 19.99 -3.00 18.81
N LEU A 239 18.68 -2.84 18.63
CA LEU A 239 17.76 -2.21 19.57
C LEU A 239 16.87 -3.31 20.16
N ASP A 240 16.40 -3.13 21.40
CA ASP A 240 15.54 -4.11 22.06
C ASP A 240 14.17 -3.50 22.40
N ILE A 241 13.13 -4.32 22.33
CA ILE A 241 11.82 -3.98 22.88
C ILE A 241 11.85 -4.44 24.33
N TYR A 242 11.48 -3.55 25.25
CA TYR A 242 11.41 -3.88 26.66
C TYR A 242 9.95 -4.10 27.07
N SER A 243 9.72 -5.04 27.97
CA SER A 243 8.46 -5.12 28.71
C SER A 243 8.32 -3.97 29.70
N PHE A 244 7.11 -3.78 30.22
CA PHE A 244 6.87 -2.76 31.25
C PHE A 244 7.69 -2.99 32.53
N ASP A 245 7.96 -4.25 32.90
CA ASP A 245 8.87 -4.60 34.01
C ASP A 245 10.37 -4.54 33.65
N GLY A 246 10.71 -4.03 32.47
CA GLY A 246 12.09 -3.70 32.09
C GLY A 246 12.93 -4.85 31.52
N LYS A 247 12.33 -6.02 31.28
CA LYS A 247 13.02 -7.15 30.64
C LYS A 247 13.14 -6.91 29.14
N SER A 248 14.28 -7.28 28.57
CA SER A 248 14.48 -7.13 27.13
C SER A 248 13.91 -8.35 26.40
N VAL A 249 12.92 -8.15 25.55
CA VAL A 249 12.13 -9.21 24.93
C VAL A 249 12.99 -10.16 24.10
N LEU A 250 14.04 -9.67 23.44
CA LEU A 250 14.92 -10.51 22.64
C LEU A 250 15.84 -11.43 23.47
N ARG A 251 16.17 -11.05 24.71
CA ARG A 251 17.19 -11.75 25.51
C ARG A 251 16.62 -12.50 26.71
N ASP A 252 15.51 -12.04 27.27
CA ASP A 252 14.91 -12.65 28.46
C ASP A 252 14.20 -13.97 28.08
N ASN A 253 14.32 -14.97 28.95
CA ASN A 253 13.74 -16.30 28.74
C ASN A 253 12.23 -16.35 28.99
N THR A 254 11.63 -15.27 29.51
CA THR A 254 10.17 -15.11 29.66
C THR A 254 9.45 -15.31 28.32
N TRP A 255 10.06 -14.90 27.20
CA TRP A 255 9.56 -15.16 25.84
C TRP A 255 10.49 -16.12 25.12
N PRO A 256 10.31 -17.44 25.23
CA PRO A 256 11.16 -18.40 24.51
C PRO A 256 11.02 -18.25 22.99
N MET A 257 9.82 -17.90 22.53
CA MET A 257 9.52 -17.63 21.12
C MET A 257 9.50 -16.12 20.88
N LYS A 258 10.40 -15.62 20.04
CA LYS A 258 10.53 -14.17 19.72
C LYS A 258 9.55 -13.75 18.62
N ILE A 259 8.28 -14.08 18.84
CA ILE A 259 7.17 -13.90 17.91
C ILE A 259 6.17 -12.93 18.53
N VAL A 260 5.64 -12.00 17.74
CA VAL A 260 4.67 -10.99 18.16
C VAL A 260 3.32 -11.27 17.53
N TRP A 261 2.26 -11.39 18.33
CA TRP A 261 0.89 -11.39 17.83
C TRP A 261 0.52 -10.00 17.28
N HIS A 262 -0.17 -9.96 16.13
CA HIS A 262 -0.74 -8.71 15.63
C HIS A 262 -2.10 -8.91 14.91
N GLY A 263 -2.31 -9.97 14.12
CA GLY A 263 -3.62 -10.20 13.48
C GLY A 263 -4.00 -9.16 12.43
N ALA A 264 -3.01 -8.66 11.68
CA ALA A 264 -3.19 -7.66 10.63
C ALA A 264 -2.29 -7.95 9.43
N ASN A 265 -2.63 -7.37 8.28
CA ASN A 265 -1.75 -7.37 7.11
C ASN A 265 -0.61 -6.34 7.24
N VAL A 266 0.27 -6.29 6.24
CA VAL A 266 1.42 -5.37 6.19
C VAL A 266 1.04 -3.90 6.14
N SER A 267 -0.20 -3.55 5.77
CA SER A 267 -0.72 -2.17 5.83
C SER A 267 -1.39 -1.84 7.16
N GLY A 268 -1.33 -2.74 8.14
CA GLY A 268 -1.95 -2.56 9.44
C GLY A 268 -3.46 -2.70 9.42
N THR A 269 -4.04 -3.19 8.32
CA THR A 269 -5.46 -3.52 8.23
C THR A 269 -5.71 -4.85 8.92
N ARG A 270 -6.74 -4.92 9.76
CA ARG A 270 -7.12 -6.15 10.46
C ARG A 270 -7.29 -7.33 9.49
N ASP A 271 -6.93 -8.52 9.95
CA ASP A 271 -7.17 -9.76 9.22
C ASP A 271 -8.21 -10.60 9.97
N MET A 272 -9.46 -10.58 9.49
CA MET A 272 -10.59 -11.26 10.12
C MET A 272 -10.45 -12.78 10.11
N ASP A 273 -9.63 -13.32 9.20
CA ASP A 273 -9.42 -14.77 9.06
C ASP A 273 -8.21 -15.25 9.87
N ALA A 274 -7.47 -14.32 10.49
CA ALA A 274 -6.23 -14.63 11.20
C ALA A 274 -6.01 -13.73 12.41
N ASN A 275 -7.01 -13.65 13.30
CA ASN A 275 -6.94 -12.92 14.56
C ASN A 275 -7.44 -13.73 15.77
N CYS A 276 -7.29 -15.07 15.73
CA CYS A 276 -7.71 -15.96 16.82
C CYS A 276 -9.16 -15.79 17.27
N ARG A 277 -10.07 -15.59 16.31
CA ARG A 277 -11.49 -15.27 16.54
C ARG A 277 -11.62 -14.08 17.50
N GLU A 278 -11.10 -12.92 17.10
CA GLU A 278 -11.10 -11.72 17.95
C GLU A 278 -10.31 -11.88 19.26
N TRP A 279 -9.24 -12.67 19.19
CA TRP A 279 -8.41 -13.03 20.33
C TRP A 279 -9.18 -13.72 21.45
N THR A 280 -10.19 -14.51 21.12
CA THR A 280 -11.03 -15.26 22.09
C THR A 280 -10.85 -16.77 22.01
N SER A 281 -9.86 -17.23 21.23
CA SER A 281 -9.60 -18.66 21.05
C SER A 281 -8.16 -19.01 21.37
N ASN A 282 -7.98 -20.14 22.06
CA ASN A 282 -6.70 -20.83 22.23
C ASN A 282 -6.73 -22.22 21.56
N ASP A 283 -7.65 -22.44 20.62
CA ASP A 283 -7.76 -23.69 19.87
C ASP A 283 -6.57 -23.87 18.93
N LEU A 284 -6.09 -25.11 18.79
CA LEU A 284 -5.05 -25.50 17.83
C LEU A 284 -5.45 -25.28 16.37
N ARG A 285 -6.75 -25.28 16.08
CA ARG A 285 -7.33 -25.15 14.74
C ARG A 285 -7.64 -23.72 14.34
N ASP A 286 -7.59 -22.78 15.29
CA ASP A 286 -7.70 -21.36 14.99
C ASP A 286 -6.31 -20.76 14.80
N PHE A 287 -6.24 -19.73 13.96
CA PHE A 287 -4.97 -19.10 13.59
C PHE A 287 -5.00 -17.59 13.84
N GLY A 288 -3.85 -17.08 14.25
CA GLY A 288 -3.54 -15.66 14.33
C GLY A 288 -2.38 -15.32 13.41
N LYS A 289 -2.33 -14.08 12.90
CA LYS A 289 -1.13 -13.54 12.27
C LYS A 289 -0.13 -13.06 13.31
N ALA A 290 1.12 -13.47 13.14
CA ALA A 290 2.22 -13.13 14.00
C ALA A 290 3.50 -12.85 13.20
N SER A 291 4.45 -12.15 13.84
CA SER A 291 5.72 -11.75 13.22
C SER A 291 6.92 -12.23 14.02
N VAL A 292 7.91 -12.81 13.35
CA VAL A 292 9.21 -13.14 13.94
C VAL A 292 10.08 -11.87 13.98
N LEU A 293 10.40 -11.38 15.19
CA LEU A 293 11.12 -10.12 15.38
C LEU A 293 12.46 -10.06 14.63
N SER A 294 13.20 -11.16 14.60
CA SER A 294 14.56 -11.19 14.01
C SER A 294 14.58 -11.18 12.48
N ARG A 295 13.44 -11.32 11.79
CA ARG A 295 13.39 -11.49 10.33
C ARG A 295 12.48 -10.50 9.61
N GLN A 296 11.32 -10.16 10.19
CA GLN A 296 10.20 -9.56 9.44
C GLN A 296 9.65 -8.28 10.06
N GLY A 297 10.33 -7.74 11.09
CA GLY A 297 9.80 -6.60 11.83
C GLY A 297 8.58 -6.97 12.69
N LEU A 298 7.62 -6.05 12.80
CA LEU A 298 6.41 -6.23 13.63
C LEU A 298 5.19 -6.79 12.88
N LEU A 299 5.22 -6.81 11.55
CA LEU A 299 4.07 -7.15 10.70
C LEU A 299 4.38 -8.25 9.67
N GLY A 300 5.21 -9.22 10.05
CA GLY A 300 5.32 -10.50 9.35
C GLY A 300 3.96 -11.14 9.11
N GLN A 301 3.81 -11.94 8.06
CA GLN A 301 2.51 -12.44 7.61
C GLN A 301 2.28 -13.92 7.93
N GLU A 302 3.07 -14.46 8.87
CA GLU A 302 3.03 -15.86 9.27
C GLU A 302 1.78 -16.14 10.10
N LYS A 303 1.20 -17.33 9.92
CA LYS A 303 0.05 -17.79 10.68
C LYS A 303 0.49 -18.83 11.70
N TYR A 304 0.06 -18.66 12.94
CA TYR A 304 0.34 -19.59 14.03
C TYR A 304 -0.95 -19.99 14.73
N SER A 305 -0.99 -21.22 15.22
CA SER A 305 -2.12 -21.73 16.00
C SER A 305 -2.29 -20.92 17.29
N CYS A 306 -3.54 -20.62 17.65
CA CYS A 306 -3.86 -19.72 18.75
C CYS A 306 -3.56 -20.28 20.15
N ASN A 307 -3.27 -21.58 20.26
CA ASN A 307 -2.79 -22.20 21.49
C ASN A 307 -1.35 -21.78 21.86
N ASN A 308 -0.57 -21.23 20.91
CA ASN A 308 0.79 -20.75 21.17
C ASN A 308 0.77 -19.47 22.00
N SER A 309 1.75 -19.33 22.91
CA SER A 309 1.92 -18.13 23.73
C SER A 309 3.06 -17.27 23.23
N PHE A 310 2.74 -16.07 22.76
CA PHE A 310 3.68 -15.14 22.10
C PHE A 310 3.64 -13.75 22.73
N ILE A 311 4.53 -12.88 22.26
CA ILE A 311 4.64 -11.50 22.71
C ILE A 311 3.39 -10.73 22.28
N VAL A 312 2.84 -9.95 23.20
CA VAL A 312 1.82 -8.93 22.90
C VAL A 312 2.44 -7.57 23.18
N LEU A 313 2.46 -6.72 22.16
CA LEU A 313 2.98 -5.36 22.26
C LEU A 313 1.88 -4.37 22.63
N CYS A 314 2.29 -3.29 23.27
CA CYS A 314 1.47 -2.16 23.65
C CYS A 314 2.08 -0.90 23.05
N ILE A 315 1.24 -0.01 22.55
CA ILE A 315 1.64 1.27 21.95
C ILE A 315 0.91 2.41 22.65
N GLN A 316 1.64 3.47 22.96
CA GLN A 316 1.08 4.73 23.41
C GLN A 316 0.24 5.35 22.27
N VAL A 317 -1.03 5.65 22.53
CA VAL A 317 -1.96 6.11 21.47
C VAL A 317 -1.84 7.60 21.15
N THR A 318 -1.24 8.37 22.07
CA THR A 318 -1.10 9.83 22.02
C THR A 318 0.05 10.28 22.91
N THR A 319 0.76 11.33 22.52
CA THR A 319 1.80 11.96 23.36
C THR A 319 1.26 13.05 24.30
N ARG A 320 -0.04 13.37 24.17
CA ARG A 320 -0.74 14.30 25.05
C ARG A 320 -1.46 13.55 26.17
N ASN A 321 -1.28 13.99 27.41
CA ASN A 321 -2.11 13.60 28.55
C ASN A 321 -3.46 14.31 28.50
#